data_AF-A0A8J4X2I3-F1
#
_entry.id   AF-A0A8J4X2I3-F1
#
_cell.length_a   1.000
_cell.length_b   1.000
_cell.length_c   1.000
_cell.angle_alpha   90.00
_cell.angle_beta   90.00
_cell.angle_gamma   90.00
#
_symmetry.space_group_name_H-M   'P 1'
#
loop_
_entity.id
_entity.type
_entity.pdbx_description
1 polymer ?
#
loop_
_entity_poly.entity_id
_entity_poly.type
_entity_poly.pdbx_seq_one_letter_code
_entity_poly.pdbx_strand_id
1 'polypeptide(L)'
;MANHRKSLERCTCTPETIICVGSSFIPRTVSVDISSLSIVNGTFPEIREATFALMPSLHLLLLNSNSISIIKDDAFSGLPRLEYLFIEGNKIEEMSKYALRGLRDVTHLSLANNNLKGLPKGLFSDLHSLIELDLRGNQFQCECQSMWLMLWLKKTNATVSEVYCAEPEEMKGVLLKDFPEKHAKCVSTDFIPHQTINTQSMSADIFSFKEDVYVALAVPNSDSCIIMEWDHIETHFRPFDNIT
;
A
#
# COMPACT_ATOMS: atom_id res chain seq x y z
N MET A 1 20.77 -37.02 3.24
CA MET A 1 20.78 -36.11 4.41
C MET A 1 21.96 -35.12 4.38
N ALA A 2 22.19 -34.39 3.27
CA ALA A 2 23.37 -33.51 3.14
C ALA A 2 23.11 -32.12 2.52
N ASN A 3 21.86 -31.74 2.23
CA ASN A 3 21.54 -30.46 1.58
C ASN A 3 20.99 -29.35 2.49
N HIS A 4 20.67 -29.63 3.77
CA HIS A 4 20.20 -28.61 4.71
C HIS A 4 21.30 -27.88 5.50
N ARG A 5 22.57 -28.30 5.38
CA ARG A 5 23.67 -27.74 6.19
C ARG A 5 24.27 -26.46 5.61
N LYS A 6 24.12 -26.20 4.30
CA LYS A 6 24.70 -25.02 3.63
C LYS A 6 23.86 -23.74 3.77
N SER A 7 22.57 -23.82 4.10
CA SER A 7 21.70 -22.63 4.25
C SER A 7 21.69 -22.04 5.66
N LEU A 8 22.51 -22.54 6.60
CA LEU A 8 22.60 -22.00 7.96
C LEU A 8 23.94 -21.30 8.26
N GLU A 9 24.91 -21.26 7.34
CA GLU A 9 26.23 -20.66 7.64
C GLU A 9 26.17 -19.15 7.94
N ARG A 10 25.06 -18.49 7.60
CA ARG A 10 24.84 -17.06 7.83
C ARG A 10 23.77 -16.76 8.87
N CYS A 11 23.20 -17.79 9.51
CA CYS A 11 22.15 -17.63 10.50
C CYS A 11 22.51 -18.38 11.79
N THR A 12 22.42 -17.69 12.92
CA THR A 12 22.52 -18.26 14.26
C THR A 12 21.11 -18.50 14.79
N CYS A 13 20.85 -19.72 15.27
CA CYS A 13 19.55 -20.10 15.79
C CYS A 13 19.66 -20.47 17.28
N THR A 14 18.70 -19.98 18.04
CA THR A 14 18.36 -20.42 19.41
C THR A 14 16.94 -21.02 19.37
N PRO A 15 16.43 -21.60 20.46
CA PRO A 15 15.08 -22.17 20.47
C PRO A 15 13.97 -21.19 20.06
N GLU A 16 14.14 -19.90 20.36
CA GLU A 16 13.10 -18.87 20.14
C GLU A 16 13.52 -17.77 19.15
N THR A 17 14.80 -17.68 18.79
CA THR A 17 15.32 -16.58 17.99
C THR A 17 16.18 -17.07 16.83
N ILE A 18 15.98 -16.47 15.65
CA ILE A 18 16.85 -16.64 14.48
C ILE A 18 17.47 -15.28 14.13
N ILE A 19 18.80 -15.23 14.03
CA ILE A 19 19.55 -14.05 13.61
C ILE A 19 20.36 -14.40 12.37
N CYS A 20 20.06 -13.75 11.26
CA CYS A 20 20.76 -13.91 10.00
C CYS A 20 21.55 -12.65 9.64
N VAL A 21 22.83 -12.80 9.30
CA VAL A 21 23.70 -11.70 8.88
C VAL A 21 24.26 -12.00 7.49
N GLY A 22 24.04 -11.09 6.53
CA GLY A 22 24.52 -11.28 5.16
C GLY A 22 23.73 -12.33 4.37
N SER A 23 22.52 -12.69 4.80
CA SER A 23 21.71 -13.71 4.14
C SER A 23 21.06 -13.18 2.87
N SER A 24 21.13 -13.93 1.77
CA SER A 24 20.43 -13.62 0.53
C SER A 24 19.01 -14.21 0.46
N PHE A 25 18.59 -14.92 1.52
CA PHE A 25 17.28 -15.57 1.61
C PHE A 25 16.70 -15.46 3.01
N ILE A 26 15.39 -15.60 3.08
CA ILE A 26 14.64 -15.69 4.33
C ILE A 26 14.60 -17.16 4.77
N PRO A 27 14.95 -17.50 6.02
CA PRO A 27 14.92 -18.87 6.52
C PRO A 27 13.53 -19.49 6.36
N ARG A 28 13.46 -20.61 5.64
CA ARG A 28 12.22 -21.39 5.47
C ARG A 28 12.19 -22.52 6.50
N THR A 29 12.12 -22.14 7.77
CA THR A 29 11.99 -23.09 8.88
C THR A 29 10.58 -23.03 9.40
N VAL A 30 9.90 -24.18 9.44
CA VAL A 30 8.60 -24.30 10.10
C VAL A 30 8.88 -24.48 11.59
N SER A 31 8.62 -23.45 12.38
CA SER A 31 8.76 -23.53 13.83
C SER A 31 7.73 -22.64 14.51
N VAL A 32 6.99 -23.25 15.44
CA VAL A 32 5.98 -22.56 16.26
C VAL A 32 6.59 -21.95 17.53
N ASP A 33 7.87 -22.20 17.80
CA ASP A 33 8.55 -21.71 19.00
C ASP A 33 9.37 -20.44 18.74
N ILE A 34 9.62 -20.10 17.47
CA ILE A 34 10.36 -18.89 17.09
C ILE A 34 9.47 -17.66 17.34
N SER A 35 9.90 -16.84 18.29
CA SER A 35 9.27 -15.57 18.67
C SER A 35 9.97 -14.35 18.04
N SER A 36 11.24 -14.48 17.65
CA SER A 36 12.04 -13.38 17.11
C SER A 36 12.83 -13.78 15.86
N LEU A 37 12.72 -12.99 14.79
CA LEU A 37 13.52 -13.12 13.58
C LEU A 37 14.21 -11.79 13.27
N SER A 38 15.54 -11.83 13.17
CA SER A 38 16.36 -10.69 12.75
C SER A 38 17.14 -11.06 11.50
N ILE A 39 17.02 -10.24 10.45
CA ILE A 39 17.82 -10.36 9.23
C ILE A 39 18.53 -9.03 8.99
N VAL A 40 19.85 -9.05 8.95
CA VAL A 40 20.71 -7.88 8.88
C VAL A 40 21.67 -7.99 7.69
N ASN A 41 21.88 -6.91 6.95
CA ASN A 41 22.83 -6.83 5.83
C ASN A 41 22.58 -7.88 4.74
N GLY A 42 21.33 -8.31 4.57
CA GLY A 42 20.91 -9.24 3.52
C GLY A 42 20.83 -8.60 2.15
N THR A 43 20.51 -9.42 1.14
CA THR A 43 20.46 -8.97 -0.27
C THR A 43 19.17 -9.38 -0.98
N PHE A 44 18.08 -9.63 -0.25
CA PHE A 44 16.79 -10.00 -0.84
C PHE A 44 16.00 -8.72 -1.17
N PRO A 45 15.63 -8.50 -2.45
CA PRO A 45 15.09 -7.21 -2.88
C PRO A 45 13.59 -7.02 -2.59
N GLU A 46 12.86 -8.09 -2.29
CA GLU A 46 11.40 -8.08 -2.26
C GLU A 46 10.85 -8.94 -1.11
N ILE A 47 9.77 -8.47 -0.48
CA ILE A 47 8.94 -9.28 0.42
C ILE A 47 7.60 -9.56 -0.28
N ARG A 48 7.29 -10.84 -0.45
CA ARG A 48 6.07 -11.34 -1.12
C ARG A 48 5.01 -11.77 -0.12
N GLU A 49 3.81 -12.02 -0.61
CA GLU A 49 2.71 -12.60 0.17
C GLU A 49 3.18 -13.76 1.08
N ALA A 50 2.78 -13.70 2.35
CA ALA A 50 2.97 -14.74 3.35
C ALA A 50 4.44 -15.20 3.52
N THR A 51 5.41 -14.33 3.23
CA THR A 51 6.85 -14.67 3.25
C THR A 51 7.31 -15.27 4.58
N PHE A 52 6.70 -14.83 5.70
CA PHE A 52 7.07 -15.24 7.05
C PHE A 52 6.07 -16.21 7.71
N ALA A 53 5.05 -16.69 6.97
CA ALA A 53 3.95 -17.49 7.53
C ALA A 53 4.36 -18.84 8.15
N LEU A 54 5.60 -19.30 7.90
CA LEU A 54 6.14 -20.54 8.49
C LEU A 54 6.56 -20.36 9.97
N MET A 55 6.54 -19.13 10.48
CA MET A 55 6.84 -18.79 11.88
C MET A 55 5.66 -18.00 12.49
N PRO A 56 4.49 -18.64 12.69
CA PRO A 56 3.26 -17.95 13.08
C PRO A 56 3.29 -17.37 14.51
N SER A 57 4.28 -17.75 15.33
CA SER A 57 4.47 -17.25 16.69
C SER A 57 5.42 -16.06 16.78
N LEU A 58 5.84 -15.46 15.65
CA LEU A 58 6.68 -14.27 15.67
C LEU A 58 5.98 -13.12 16.39
N HIS A 59 6.66 -12.58 17.39
CA HIS A 59 6.32 -11.34 18.09
C HIS A 59 7.21 -10.18 17.59
N LEU A 60 8.46 -10.47 17.19
CA LEU A 60 9.42 -9.49 16.70
C LEU A 60 10.00 -9.89 15.34
N LEU A 61 9.91 -8.97 14.38
CA LEU A 61 10.52 -9.08 13.07
C LEU A 61 11.39 -7.86 12.78
N LEU A 62 12.70 -8.07 12.65
CA LEU A 62 13.68 -7.04 12.36
C LEU A 62 14.33 -7.30 11.00
N LEU A 63 14.19 -6.36 10.08
CA LEU A 63 14.72 -6.39 8.71
C LEU A 63 15.56 -5.14 8.48
N ASN A 64 16.82 -5.18 8.90
CA ASN A 64 17.71 -4.02 8.85
C ASN A 64 18.74 -4.14 7.71
N SER A 65 18.88 -3.09 6.91
CA SER A 65 19.96 -2.97 5.92
C SER A 65 20.00 -4.11 4.88
N ASN A 66 18.83 -4.64 4.49
CA ASN A 66 18.70 -5.79 3.58
C ASN A 66 18.51 -5.41 2.10
N SER A 67 18.61 -4.13 1.74
CA SER A 67 18.37 -3.62 0.38
C SER A 67 16.98 -3.97 -0.20
N ILE A 68 15.98 -4.16 0.66
CA ILE A 68 14.59 -4.37 0.24
C ILE A 68 14.10 -3.12 -0.51
N SER A 69 13.54 -3.31 -1.70
CA SER A 69 12.96 -2.25 -2.53
C SER A 69 11.45 -2.34 -2.71
N ILE A 70 10.87 -3.54 -2.59
CA ILE A 70 9.43 -3.77 -2.82
C ILE A 70 8.83 -4.59 -1.67
N ILE A 71 7.69 -4.12 -1.13
CA ILE A 71 6.85 -4.90 -0.20
C ILE A 71 5.46 -5.05 -0.81
N LYS A 72 5.11 -6.29 -1.16
CA LYS A 72 3.84 -6.61 -1.82
C LYS A 72 2.68 -6.74 -0.84
N ASP A 73 1.48 -6.82 -1.40
CA ASP A 73 0.26 -7.16 -0.65
C ASP A 73 0.47 -8.45 0.17
N ASP A 74 -0.08 -8.44 1.39
CA ASP A 74 -0.07 -9.58 2.30
C ASP A 74 1.33 -10.10 2.68
N ALA A 75 2.36 -9.26 2.55
CA ALA A 75 3.75 -9.60 2.81
C ALA A 75 3.98 -10.27 4.19
N PHE A 76 3.21 -9.83 5.18
CA PHE A 76 3.28 -10.28 6.57
C PHE A 76 2.07 -11.13 7.00
N SER A 77 1.29 -11.63 6.05
CA SER A 77 0.19 -12.54 6.34
C SER A 77 0.69 -13.82 7.04
N GLY A 78 -0.13 -14.36 7.95
CA GLY A 78 0.24 -15.51 8.78
C GLY A 78 1.02 -15.17 10.05
N LEU A 79 1.14 -13.88 10.41
CA LEU A 79 1.79 -13.41 11.63
C LEU A 79 0.77 -12.79 12.63
N PRO A 80 -0.14 -13.59 13.21
CA PRO A 80 -1.23 -13.07 14.04
C PRO A 80 -0.77 -12.48 15.38
N ARG A 81 0.46 -12.75 15.82
CA ARG A 81 1.02 -12.32 17.13
C ARG A 81 2.11 -11.27 17.00
N LEU A 82 2.32 -10.72 15.80
CA LEU A 82 3.41 -9.78 15.58
C LEU A 82 3.13 -8.46 16.30
N GLU A 83 4.03 -8.07 17.20
CA GLU A 83 3.91 -6.84 17.98
C GLU A 83 4.93 -5.78 17.52
N TYR A 84 6.13 -6.21 17.13
CA TYR A 84 7.25 -5.34 16.76
C TYR A 84 7.68 -5.64 15.32
N LEU A 85 7.51 -4.66 14.44
CA LEU A 85 7.95 -4.74 13.05
C LEU A 85 8.89 -3.60 12.72
N PHE A 86 10.17 -3.93 12.56
CA PHE A 86 11.21 -2.96 12.25
C PHE A 86 11.80 -3.26 10.87
N ILE A 87 11.53 -2.39 9.91
CA ILE A 87 12.06 -2.48 8.55
C ILE A 87 12.88 -1.22 8.34
N GLU A 88 14.17 -1.25 8.66
CA GLU A 88 15.00 -0.04 8.74
C GLU A 88 16.20 -0.10 7.81
N GLY A 89 16.63 1.05 7.29
CA GLY A 89 17.86 1.14 6.51
C GLY A 89 17.81 0.38 5.18
N ASN A 90 16.62 0.14 4.61
CA ASN A 90 16.49 -0.46 3.28
C ASN A 90 16.32 0.63 2.21
N LYS A 91 15.78 0.27 1.04
CA LYS A 91 15.61 1.17 -0.11
C LYS A 91 14.22 1.01 -0.69
N ILE A 92 13.20 1.03 0.18
CA ILE A 92 11.82 0.73 -0.21
C ILE A 92 11.32 1.84 -1.13
N GLU A 93 11.18 1.52 -2.40
CA GLU A 93 10.66 2.40 -3.44
C GLU A 93 9.15 2.20 -3.60
N GLU A 94 8.69 0.96 -3.47
CA GLU A 94 7.28 0.59 -3.65
C GLU A 94 6.76 -0.23 -2.46
N MET A 95 5.62 0.20 -1.92
CA MET A 95 4.87 -0.54 -0.92
C MET A 95 3.42 -0.63 -1.37
N SER A 96 2.88 -1.84 -1.44
CA SER A 96 1.50 -2.06 -1.83
C SER A 96 0.52 -1.67 -0.72
N LYS A 97 -0.70 -1.30 -1.10
CA LYS A 97 -1.74 -0.82 -0.17
C LYS A 97 -2.06 -1.83 0.93
N TYR A 98 -2.03 -3.13 0.63
CA TYR A 98 -2.37 -4.19 1.58
C TYR A 98 -1.12 -4.88 2.15
N ALA A 99 0.06 -4.24 2.08
CA ALA A 99 1.30 -4.81 2.59
C ALA A 99 1.24 -5.17 4.09
N LEU A 100 0.59 -4.33 4.91
CA LEU A 100 0.45 -4.50 6.36
C LEU A 100 -0.93 -5.06 6.78
N ARG A 101 -1.68 -5.63 5.85
CA ARG A 101 -3.04 -6.14 6.12
C ARG A 101 -3.00 -7.24 7.19
N GLY A 102 -3.95 -7.17 8.14
CA GLY A 102 -4.09 -8.16 9.21
C GLY A 102 -3.14 -8.01 10.39
N LEU A 103 -2.21 -7.06 10.39
CA LEU A 103 -1.26 -6.80 11.49
C LEU A 103 -1.90 -6.03 12.67
N ARG A 104 -2.95 -6.62 13.26
CA ARG A 104 -3.81 -5.98 14.27
C ARG A 104 -3.13 -5.77 15.62
N ASP A 105 -2.16 -6.59 15.94
CA ASP A 105 -1.47 -6.61 17.23
C ASP A 105 -0.14 -5.84 17.20
N VAL A 106 0.25 -5.28 16.04
CA VAL A 106 1.48 -4.49 15.92
C VAL A 106 1.34 -3.21 16.73
N THR A 107 2.24 -3.06 17.71
CA THR A 107 2.32 -1.90 18.60
C THR A 107 3.44 -0.95 18.19
N HIS A 108 4.54 -1.48 17.64
CA HIS A 108 5.69 -0.68 17.22
C HIS A 108 6.02 -0.99 15.76
N LEU A 109 5.91 0.03 14.91
CA LEU A 109 6.25 -0.05 13.49
C LEU A 109 7.35 0.96 13.18
N SER A 110 8.47 0.50 12.64
CA SER A 110 9.49 1.38 12.07
C SER A 110 9.66 1.10 10.58
N LEU A 111 9.53 2.17 9.80
CA LEU A 111 9.92 2.25 8.40
C LEU A 111 11.03 3.29 8.22
N ALA A 112 11.84 3.51 9.25
CA ALA A 112 12.88 4.54 9.23
C ALA A 112 13.99 4.24 8.20
N ASN A 113 14.53 5.28 7.59
CA ASN A 113 15.68 5.22 6.69
C ASN A 113 15.47 4.30 5.47
N ASN A 114 14.30 4.34 4.82
CA ASN A 114 14.01 3.53 3.62
C ASN A 114 13.90 4.34 2.31
N ASN A 115 14.17 5.64 2.34
CA ASN A 115 14.00 6.56 1.21
C ASN A 115 12.56 6.63 0.66
N LEU A 116 11.56 6.38 1.49
CA LEU A 116 10.15 6.44 1.08
C LEU A 116 9.78 7.85 0.63
N LYS A 117 9.17 7.94 -0.55
CA LYS A 117 8.61 9.19 -1.10
C LYS A 117 7.16 9.41 -0.72
N GLY A 118 6.44 8.34 -0.42
CA GLY A 118 5.05 8.37 -0.02
C GLY A 118 4.67 7.01 0.53
N LEU A 119 3.46 6.92 1.06
CA LEU A 119 2.86 5.67 1.49
C LEU A 119 1.47 5.54 0.86
N PRO A 120 1.03 4.33 0.48
CA PRO A 120 -0.28 4.14 -0.13
C PRO A 120 -1.42 4.43 0.86
N LYS A 121 -2.48 5.07 0.36
CA LYS A 121 -3.65 5.40 1.18
C LYS A 121 -4.29 4.15 1.77
N GLY A 122 -4.42 4.14 3.10
CA GLY A 122 -5.02 3.04 3.84
C GLY A 122 -4.03 1.97 4.31
N LEU A 123 -2.73 2.14 4.11
CA LEU A 123 -1.69 1.22 4.59
C LEU A 123 -1.83 0.86 6.08
N PHE A 124 -2.25 1.83 6.90
CA PHE A 124 -2.37 1.69 8.34
C PHE A 124 -3.78 1.30 8.82
N SER A 125 -4.69 0.87 7.94
CA SER A 125 -6.11 0.62 8.29
C SER A 125 -6.28 -0.43 9.37
N ASP A 126 -5.44 -1.47 9.35
CA ASP A 126 -5.57 -2.64 10.22
C ASP A 126 -4.68 -2.56 11.47
N LEU A 127 -3.86 -1.51 11.62
CA LEU A 127 -2.92 -1.33 12.72
C LEU A 127 -3.63 -0.78 13.98
N HIS A 128 -4.59 -1.53 14.50
CA HIS A 128 -5.46 -1.08 15.58
C HIS A 128 -4.75 -0.88 16.93
N SER A 129 -3.65 -1.60 17.16
CA SER A 129 -2.88 -1.56 18.41
C SER A 129 -1.65 -0.67 18.36
N LEU A 130 -1.49 0.14 17.31
CA LEU A 130 -0.28 0.93 17.08
C LEU A 130 -0.06 1.98 18.16
N ILE A 131 1.10 1.91 18.82
CA ILE A 131 1.55 2.83 19.88
C ILE A 131 2.66 3.73 19.36
N GLU A 132 3.60 3.20 18.59
CA GLU A 132 4.75 3.95 18.08
C GLU A 132 4.95 3.72 16.58
N LEU A 133 5.16 4.81 15.85
CA LEU A 133 5.48 4.82 14.43
C LEU A 133 6.74 5.65 14.18
N ASP A 134 7.78 5.02 13.65
CA ASP A 134 8.98 5.73 13.19
C ASP A 134 9.03 5.77 11.65
N LEU A 135 9.04 6.98 11.12
CA LEU A 135 9.14 7.28 9.69
C LEU A 135 10.36 8.18 9.37
N ARG A 136 11.27 8.40 10.32
CA ARG A 136 12.43 9.28 10.13
C ARG A 136 13.35 8.81 9.01
N GLY A 137 14.12 9.73 8.43
CA GLY A 137 15.09 9.41 7.39
C GLY A 137 14.48 8.97 6.05
N ASN A 138 13.22 9.30 5.81
CA ASN A 138 12.56 9.13 4.52
C ASN A 138 12.50 10.47 3.76
N GLN A 139 12.10 10.42 2.48
CA GLN A 139 12.13 11.56 1.56
C GLN A 139 10.72 11.91 1.08
N PHE A 140 9.80 12.18 2.02
CA PHE A 140 8.39 12.35 1.71
C PHE A 140 8.11 13.51 0.74
N GLN A 141 7.42 13.19 -0.34
CA GLN A 141 6.80 14.12 -1.29
C GLN A 141 5.44 14.52 -0.75
N CYS A 142 5.34 15.75 -0.24
CA CYS A 142 4.15 16.34 0.36
C CYS A 142 3.21 16.90 -0.70
N GLU A 143 2.73 15.99 -1.54
CA GLU A 143 1.75 16.24 -2.59
C GLU A 143 0.40 15.59 -2.24
N CYS A 144 -0.56 15.68 -3.15
CA CYS A 144 -1.93 15.20 -2.94
C CYS A 144 -2.04 13.71 -2.59
N GLN A 145 -1.21 12.87 -3.19
CA GLN A 145 -1.15 11.44 -2.89
C GLN A 145 -0.75 11.14 -1.45
N SER A 146 0.03 12.02 -0.81
CA SER A 146 0.49 11.87 0.57
C SER A 146 -0.42 12.57 1.58
N MET A 147 -1.49 13.23 1.12
CA MET A 147 -2.36 14.02 1.98
C MET A 147 -3.07 13.19 3.05
N TRP A 148 -3.41 11.94 2.73
CA TRP A 148 -4.01 11.04 3.71
C TRP A 148 -3.08 10.83 4.91
N LEU A 149 -1.77 10.73 4.69
CA LEU A 149 -0.77 10.50 5.74
C LEU A 149 -0.68 11.73 6.65
N MET A 150 -0.61 12.92 6.06
CA MET A 150 -0.58 14.19 6.81
C MET A 150 -1.84 14.36 7.67
N LEU A 151 -3.02 14.01 7.14
CA LEU A 151 -4.27 14.02 7.89
C LEU A 151 -4.34 12.93 8.96
N TRP A 152 -3.77 11.75 8.70
CA TRP A 152 -3.69 10.66 9.66
C TRP A 152 -2.78 11.02 10.84
N LEU A 153 -1.63 11.64 10.58
CA LEU A 153 -0.66 12.08 11.60
C LEU A 153 -1.24 13.13 12.56
N LYS A 154 -2.20 13.95 12.11
CA LYS A 154 -2.92 14.90 12.98
C LYS A 154 -3.91 14.21 13.92
N LYS A 155 -4.43 13.05 13.54
CA LYS A 155 -5.55 12.37 14.23
C LYS A 155 -5.13 11.15 15.04
N THR A 156 -3.99 10.55 14.72
CA THR A 156 -3.52 9.34 15.38
C THR A 156 -3.19 9.59 16.85
N ASN A 157 -3.45 8.58 17.69
CA ASN A 157 -3.01 8.58 19.08
C ASN A 157 -1.62 7.96 19.25
N ALA A 158 -1.07 7.36 18.20
CA ALA A 158 0.28 6.81 18.22
C ALA A 158 1.31 7.92 18.36
N THR A 159 2.40 7.63 19.06
CA THR A 159 3.58 8.49 19.09
C THR A 159 4.29 8.37 17.76
N VAL A 160 4.47 9.49 17.06
CA VAL A 160 5.16 9.53 15.77
C VAL A 160 6.35 10.46 15.87
N SER A 161 7.52 9.97 15.47
CA SER A 161 8.72 10.79 15.37
C SER A 161 8.54 11.97 14.41
N GLU A 162 9.25 13.07 14.63
CA GLU A 162 9.19 14.23 13.74
C GLU A 162 9.67 13.87 12.32
N VAL A 163 8.78 14.07 11.34
CA VAL A 163 9.05 13.84 9.92
C VAL A 163 8.71 15.06 9.11
N TYR A 164 9.57 15.34 8.14
CA TYR A 164 9.57 16.57 7.36
C TYR A 164 9.37 16.26 5.88
N CYS A 165 8.74 17.18 5.17
CA CYS A 165 8.62 17.14 3.72
C CYS A 165 10.01 17.32 3.10
N ALA A 166 10.37 16.44 2.18
CA ALA A 166 11.58 16.58 1.37
C ALA A 166 11.29 17.33 0.06
N GLU A 167 10.09 17.12 -0.48
CA GLU A 167 9.59 17.72 -1.72
C GLU A 167 8.09 18.06 -1.58
N PRO A 168 7.52 18.93 -2.44
CA PRO A 168 8.22 19.81 -3.38
C PRO A 168 9.03 20.90 -2.63
N GLU A 169 9.87 21.67 -3.33
CA GLU A 169 10.78 22.64 -2.70
C GLU A 169 10.06 23.71 -1.89
N GLU A 170 8.83 24.09 -2.26
CA GLU A 170 8.01 25.03 -1.50
C GLU A 170 7.59 24.49 -0.12
N MET A 171 7.56 23.16 0.04
CA MET A 171 7.17 22.47 1.26
C MET A 171 8.36 21.90 2.02
N LYS A 172 9.57 21.96 1.48
CA LYS A 172 10.74 21.33 2.05
C LYS A 172 11.02 21.84 3.47
N GLY A 173 11.20 20.90 4.40
CA GLY A 173 11.43 21.19 5.81
C GLY A 173 10.16 21.50 6.63
N VAL A 174 8.97 21.47 6.03
CA VAL A 174 7.71 21.55 6.77
C VAL A 174 7.43 20.21 7.46
N LEU A 175 7.04 20.25 8.74
CA LEU A 175 6.65 19.06 9.47
C LEU A 175 5.35 18.48 8.88
N LEU A 176 5.32 17.18 8.58
CA LEU A 176 4.16 16.52 7.96
C LEU A 176 2.87 16.69 8.78
N LYS A 177 2.99 16.70 10.12
CA LYS A 177 1.87 16.89 11.05
C LYS A 177 1.29 18.31 10.99
N ASP A 178 2.11 19.30 10.64
CA ASP A 178 1.71 20.72 10.60
C ASP A 178 1.22 21.16 9.22
N PHE A 179 0.96 20.21 8.31
CA PHE A 179 0.58 20.52 6.94
C PHE A 179 -0.63 21.48 6.87
N PRO A 180 -0.55 22.60 6.12
CA PRO A 180 -1.58 23.62 6.10
C PRO A 180 -2.85 23.15 5.38
N GLU A 181 -4.01 23.23 6.02
CA GLU A 181 -5.30 22.84 5.43
C GLU A 181 -5.66 23.66 4.18
N LYS A 182 -5.12 24.88 4.03
CA LYS A 182 -5.30 25.70 2.82
C LYS A 182 -4.73 25.05 1.54
N HIS A 183 -3.73 24.17 1.67
CA HIS A 183 -3.17 23.39 0.57
C HIS A 183 -3.85 22.02 0.43
N ALA A 184 -4.86 21.72 1.26
CA ALA A 184 -5.59 20.45 1.22
C ALA A 184 -6.63 20.35 0.09
N LYS A 185 -6.69 21.34 -0.81
CA LYS A 185 -7.51 21.28 -2.03
C LYS A 185 -6.77 20.49 -3.10
N CYS A 186 -6.73 19.19 -2.92
CA CYS A 186 -6.31 18.28 -3.95
C CYS A 186 -7.46 18.05 -4.93
N VAL A 187 -7.30 18.58 -6.14
CA VAL A 187 -8.20 18.27 -7.24
C VAL A 187 -7.66 17.00 -7.89
N SER A 188 -8.38 15.89 -7.73
CA SER A 188 -8.13 14.65 -8.47
C SER A 188 -9.10 14.57 -9.63
N THR A 189 -8.64 14.12 -10.80
CA THR A 189 -9.47 13.85 -11.99
C THR A 189 -9.80 12.36 -12.10
N ASP A 190 -9.98 11.66 -10.97
CA ASP A 190 -10.31 10.24 -10.96
C ASP A 190 -11.63 9.98 -11.69
N PHE A 191 -11.67 8.89 -12.46
CA PHE A 191 -12.91 8.40 -13.06
C PHE A 191 -13.81 7.81 -11.97
N ILE A 192 -14.82 8.59 -11.57
CA ILE A 192 -15.88 8.11 -10.68
C ILE A 192 -17.01 7.55 -11.56
N PRO A 193 -17.43 6.28 -11.37
CA PRO A 193 -18.57 5.74 -12.10
C PRO A 193 -19.81 6.61 -11.89
N HIS A 194 -20.28 7.26 -12.96
CA HIS A 194 -21.46 8.12 -12.91
C HIS A 194 -22.76 7.33 -12.97
N GLN A 195 -22.84 6.39 -13.90
CA GLN A 195 -24.02 5.57 -14.16
C GLN A 195 -23.63 4.22 -14.75
N THR A 196 -24.36 3.17 -14.38
CA THR A 196 -24.27 1.85 -15.01
C THR A 196 -25.48 1.63 -15.90
N ILE A 197 -25.27 1.29 -17.17
CA ILE A 197 -26.33 0.94 -18.12
C ILE A 197 -26.43 -0.59 -18.17
N ASN A 198 -27.61 -1.13 -17.86
CA ASN A 198 -27.86 -2.58 -17.80
C ASN A 198 -28.04 -3.21 -19.19
N THR A 199 -27.09 -2.98 -20.10
CA THR A 199 -27.09 -3.54 -21.45
C THR A 199 -25.67 -3.80 -21.89
N GLN A 200 -25.44 -4.93 -22.57
CA GLN A 200 -24.14 -5.22 -23.16
C GLN A 200 -23.96 -4.39 -24.43
N SER A 201 -22.74 -3.91 -24.68
CA SER A 201 -22.40 -3.16 -25.89
C SER A 201 -21.08 -3.66 -26.49
N MET A 202 -20.96 -3.59 -27.81
CA MET A 202 -19.72 -3.85 -28.54
C MET A 202 -18.91 -2.57 -28.74
N SER A 203 -19.59 -1.45 -28.96
CA SER A 203 -19.01 -0.13 -29.08
C SER A 203 -19.94 0.92 -28.49
N ALA A 204 -19.35 2.06 -28.12
CA ALA A 204 -20.06 3.25 -27.67
C ALA A 204 -19.48 4.45 -28.43
N ASP A 205 -20.36 5.21 -29.08
CA ASP A 205 -20.01 6.39 -29.86
C ASP A 205 -20.75 7.61 -29.32
N ILE A 206 -20.08 8.77 -29.31
CA ILE A 206 -20.63 10.02 -28.81
C ILE A 206 -20.84 10.97 -29.98
N PHE A 207 -22.01 11.60 -30.05
CA PHE A 207 -22.28 12.64 -31.03
C PHE A 207 -23.12 13.77 -30.43
N SER A 208 -23.09 14.93 -31.08
CA SER A 208 -23.88 16.08 -30.67
C SER A 208 -24.88 16.45 -31.75
N PHE A 209 -26.11 16.74 -31.36
CA PHE A 209 -27.19 17.15 -32.26
C PHE A 209 -28.04 18.21 -31.59
N LYS A 210 -28.27 19.34 -32.28
CA LYS A 210 -29.04 20.49 -31.73
C LYS A 210 -28.57 20.94 -30.34
N GLU A 211 -27.26 20.98 -30.13
CA GLU A 211 -26.61 21.36 -28.85
C GLU A 211 -26.79 20.36 -27.68
N ASP A 212 -27.47 19.24 -27.90
CA ASP A 212 -27.53 18.13 -26.96
C ASP A 212 -26.49 17.04 -27.26
N VAL A 213 -26.12 16.29 -26.22
CA VAL A 213 -25.14 15.19 -26.30
C VAL A 213 -25.86 13.86 -26.25
N TYR A 214 -25.49 12.99 -27.17
CA TYR A 214 -26.04 11.66 -27.33
C TYR A 214 -24.94 10.61 -27.27
N VAL A 215 -25.31 9.42 -26.80
CA VAL A 215 -24.46 8.23 -26.79
C VAL A 215 -25.17 7.13 -27.58
N ALA A 216 -24.54 6.63 -28.62
CA ALA A 216 -24.98 5.47 -29.37
C ALA A 216 -24.27 4.22 -28.83
N LEU A 217 -25.03 3.19 -28.47
CA LEU A 217 -24.53 1.90 -28.02
C LEU A 217 -24.89 0.82 -29.04
N ALA A 218 -23.89 0.20 -29.65
CA ALA A 218 -24.10 -0.94 -30.55
C ALA A 218 -24.29 -2.22 -29.71
N VAL A 219 -25.48 -2.83 -29.78
CA VAL A 219 -25.82 -3.99 -28.95
C VAL A 219 -25.40 -5.29 -29.68
N PRO A 220 -24.65 -6.20 -29.02
CA PRO A 220 -24.21 -7.44 -29.65
C PRO A 220 -25.39 -8.35 -30.00
N ASN A 221 -25.30 -9.01 -31.16
CA ASN A 221 -26.29 -9.98 -31.66
C ASN A 221 -27.69 -9.40 -31.89
N SER A 222 -27.80 -8.08 -32.03
CA SER A 222 -28.99 -7.39 -32.52
C SER A 222 -28.60 -6.46 -33.64
N ASP A 223 -29.44 -6.34 -34.66
CA ASP A 223 -29.30 -5.30 -35.70
C ASP A 223 -29.71 -3.91 -35.16
N SER A 224 -29.58 -3.68 -33.85
CA SER A 224 -30.05 -2.46 -33.20
C SER A 224 -28.97 -1.68 -32.44
N CYS A 225 -29.10 -0.36 -32.53
CA CYS A 225 -28.31 0.61 -31.77
C CYS A 225 -29.24 1.38 -30.83
N ILE A 226 -28.88 1.43 -29.55
CA ILE A 226 -29.59 2.22 -28.55
C ILE A 226 -29.00 3.63 -28.56
N ILE A 227 -29.84 4.64 -28.72
CA ILE A 227 -29.46 6.05 -28.60
C ILE A 227 -29.91 6.53 -27.22
N MET A 228 -28.96 7.09 -26.47
CA MET A 228 -29.19 7.69 -25.16
C MET A 228 -28.98 9.20 -25.26
N GLU A 229 -29.80 9.97 -24.56
CA GLU A 229 -29.70 11.43 -24.45
C GLU A 229 -29.38 11.83 -23.01
N TRP A 230 -28.63 12.91 -22.84
CA TRP A 230 -28.38 13.47 -21.52
C TRP A 230 -29.61 14.22 -20.97
N ASP A 231 -30.10 13.80 -19.80
CA ASP A 231 -31.12 14.52 -19.06
C ASP A 231 -30.48 15.62 -18.21
N HIS A 232 -30.68 16.88 -18.59
CA HIS A 232 -30.12 18.04 -17.87
C HIS A 232 -30.76 18.28 -16.49
N ILE A 233 -31.94 17.70 -16.22
CA ILE A 233 -32.65 17.87 -14.95
C ILE A 233 -32.19 16.79 -13.97
N GLU A 234 -32.27 15.53 -14.39
CA GLU A 234 -31.95 14.37 -13.55
C GLU A 234 -30.47 13.98 -13.62
N THR A 235 -29.68 14.66 -14.46
CA THR A 235 -28.21 14.52 -14.59
C THR A 235 -27.75 13.09 -14.90
N HIS A 236 -28.44 12.39 -15.80
CA HIS A 236 -28.07 11.04 -16.23
C HIS A 236 -28.43 10.80 -17.70
N PHE A 237 -27.89 9.74 -18.31
CA PHE A 237 -28.28 9.33 -19.65
C PHE A 237 -29.56 8.49 -19.62
N ARG A 238 -30.56 8.92 -20.38
CA ARG A 238 -31.85 8.23 -20.55
C ARG A 238 -32.00 7.68 -21.98
N PRO A 239 -32.75 6.58 -22.19
CA PRO A 239 -33.06 6.08 -23.53
C PRO A 239 -33.82 7.13 -24.35
N PHE A 240 -33.36 7.38 -25.57
CA PHE A 240 -33.94 8.35 -26.50
C PHE A 240 -34.60 7.66 -27.70
N ASP A 241 -33.86 6.78 -28.38
CA ASP A 241 -34.34 6.08 -29.57
C ASP A 241 -33.64 4.73 -29.77
N ASN A 242 -34.19 3.87 -30.63
CA ASN A 242 -33.58 2.62 -31.07
C ASN A 242 -33.55 2.59 -32.60
N ILE A 243 -32.35 2.54 -33.17
CA ILE A 243 -32.16 2.33 -34.60
C ILE A 243 -32.15 0.82 -34.83
N THR A 244 -32.97 0.33 -35.78
CA THR A 244 -33.03 -1.07 -36.24
C THR A 244 -32.70 -1.16 -37.72
#